data_AF-A0A9Q0E245-F1
#
_entry.id   AF-A0A9Q0E245-F1
#
_cell.length_a   1.000
_cell.length_b   1.000
_cell.length_c   1.000
_cell.angle_alpha   90.00
_cell.angle_beta   90.00
_cell.angle_gamma   90.00
#
_symmetry.space_group_name_H-M   'P 1'
#
loop_
_entity.id
_entity.type
_entity.pdbx_description
1 polymer ?
#
loop_
_entity_poly.entity_id
_entity_poly.type
_entity_poly.pdbx_seq_one_letter_code
_entity_poly.pdbx_strand_id
1 'polypeptide(L)'
;MVEWLRVNPMVWNPKLNTYKDTGKRLKRWEDQAQVLNPSHDEIKDVTHLQRWFRSLHDLHVKLDKDLKSGAGARELTSMTERETWINTQFTFLKGIIRHRREPLVSVRTALQNTGGDLAAAGVHRRSCRWSHR
;
A
#
# COMPACT_ATOMS: atom_id res chain seq x y z
N MET A 1 11.98 -13.21 -8.32
CA MET A 1 11.33 -11.92 -8.65
C MET A 1 10.93 -11.09 -7.41
N VAL A 2 10.12 -11.62 -6.48
CA VAL A 2 9.79 -10.89 -5.23
C VAL A 2 11.04 -10.53 -4.42
N GLU A 3 11.96 -11.49 -4.25
CA GLU A 3 13.20 -11.22 -3.50
C GLU A 3 14.05 -10.13 -4.15
N TRP A 4 14.12 -10.12 -5.49
CA TRP A 4 14.76 -9.05 -6.24
C TRP A 4 14.11 -7.68 -5.97
N LEU A 5 12.78 -7.62 -5.87
CA LEU A 5 12.10 -6.37 -5.50
C LEU A 5 12.49 -5.90 -4.10
N ARG A 6 12.60 -6.80 -3.12
CA ARG A 6 12.98 -6.44 -1.75
C ARG A 6 14.35 -5.79 -1.67
N VAL A 7 15.33 -6.34 -2.37
CA VAL A 7 16.70 -5.83 -2.37
C VAL A 7 16.91 -4.63 -3.30
N ASN A 8 15.96 -4.34 -4.19
CA ASN A 8 16.01 -3.20 -5.12
C ASN A 8 14.87 -2.19 -4.91
N PRO A 9 14.76 -1.54 -3.73
CA PRO A 9 13.67 -0.59 -3.48
C PRO A 9 13.65 0.61 -4.43
N MET A 10 14.77 0.91 -5.09
CA MET A 10 14.86 1.96 -6.11
C MET A 10 13.89 1.76 -7.29
N VAL A 11 13.38 0.56 -7.53
CA VAL A 11 12.48 0.29 -8.67
C VAL A 11 11.01 0.57 -8.36
N TRP A 12 10.63 0.62 -7.08
CA TRP A 12 9.23 0.74 -6.67
C TRP A 12 8.97 1.76 -5.56
N ASN A 13 9.96 2.22 -4.80
CA ASN A 13 9.77 3.09 -3.65
C ASN A 13 9.88 4.58 -4.00
N PRO A 14 8.77 5.33 -4.13
CA PRO A 14 8.81 6.74 -4.51
C PRO A 14 9.42 7.66 -3.45
N LYS A 15 9.63 7.18 -2.23
CA LYS A 15 10.27 7.97 -1.16
C LYS A 15 11.79 8.03 -1.30
N LEU A 16 12.41 7.16 -2.11
CA LEU A 16 13.86 7.16 -2.32
C LEU A 16 14.24 8.18 -3.40
N ASN A 17 15.34 8.91 -3.19
CA ASN A 17 15.88 9.78 -4.24
C ASN A 17 16.35 8.97 -5.46
N THR A 18 16.87 7.76 -5.25
CA THR A 18 17.27 6.85 -6.33
C THR A 18 16.11 6.39 -7.21
N TYR A 19 14.87 6.43 -6.71
CA TYR A 19 13.69 6.14 -7.52
C TYR A 19 13.39 7.25 -8.55
N LYS A 20 13.80 8.49 -8.26
CA LYS A 20 13.61 9.64 -9.17
C LYS A 20 14.51 9.56 -10.40
N ASP A 21 15.60 8.80 -10.32
CA ASP A 21 16.51 8.52 -11.43
C ASP A 21 15.87 7.49 -12.38
N THR A 22 15.12 8.00 -13.37
CA THR A 22 14.37 7.19 -14.34
C THR A 22 15.27 6.30 -15.18
N GLY A 23 16.45 6.79 -15.56
CA GLY A 23 17.43 6.05 -16.36
C GLY A 23 17.96 4.83 -15.60
N LYS A 24 18.45 5.02 -14.36
CA LYS A 24 18.92 3.88 -13.55
C LYS A 24 17.79 2.91 -13.19
N ARG A 25 16.59 3.43 -12.96
CA ARG A 25 15.42 2.59 -12.69
C ARG A 25 15.06 1.72 -13.89
N LEU A 26 15.02 2.28 -15.10
CA LEU A 26 14.75 1.54 -16.32
C LEU A 26 15.81 0.47 -16.55
N LYS A 27 17.10 0.85 -16.46
CA LYS A 27 18.22 -0.08 -16.60
C LYS A 27 18.11 -1.28 -15.65
N ARG A 28 17.74 -1.05 -14.38
CA ARG A 28 17.55 -2.15 -13.42
C ARG A 28 16.43 -3.11 -13.82
N TRP A 29 15.36 -2.62 -14.45
CA TRP A 29 14.33 -3.50 -14.99
C TRP A 29 14.81 -4.29 -16.20
N GLU A 30 15.59 -3.67 -17.08
CA GLU A 30 16.20 -4.32 -18.26
C GLU A 30 17.15 -5.44 -17.83
N ASP A 31 18.07 -5.15 -16.90
CA ASP A 31 19.00 -6.13 -16.33
C ASP A 31 18.24 -7.34 -15.76
N GLN A 32 17.14 -7.08 -15.03
CA GLN A 32 16.33 -8.13 -14.43
C GLN A 32 15.51 -8.91 -15.47
N ALA A 33 15.04 -8.26 -16.53
CA ALA A 33 14.37 -8.93 -17.65
C ALA A 33 15.32 -9.91 -18.35
N GLN A 34 16.56 -9.48 -18.59
CA GLN A 34 17.59 -10.32 -19.18
C GLN A 34 17.92 -11.54 -18.30
N VAL A 35 18.05 -11.36 -16.98
CA VAL A 35 18.28 -12.47 -16.04
C VAL A 35 17.12 -13.47 -16.02
N LEU A 36 15.88 -13.01 -16.19
CA LEU A 36 14.69 -13.87 -16.18
C LEU A 36 14.37 -14.49 -17.55
N ASN A 37 15.05 -14.04 -18.60
CA ASN A 37 14.89 -14.51 -19.97
C ASN A 37 16.25 -14.84 -20.64
N PRO A 38 17.03 -15.78 -20.09
CA PRO A 38 18.37 -16.08 -20.59
C PRO A 38 18.37 -16.69 -22.01
N SER A 39 17.29 -17.40 -22.37
CA SER A 39 17.18 -18.13 -23.64
C SER A 39 16.37 -17.41 -24.72
N HIS A 40 15.83 -16.22 -24.45
CA HIS A 40 14.92 -15.48 -25.34
C HIS A 40 13.61 -16.20 -25.74
N ASP A 41 13.37 -17.42 -25.28
CA ASP A 41 12.19 -18.23 -25.63
C ASP A 41 10.90 -17.77 -24.94
N GLU A 42 10.98 -17.06 -23.81
CA GLU A 42 9.82 -16.52 -23.09
C GLU A 42 9.76 -15.00 -23.25
N ILE A 43 8.61 -14.44 -23.63
CA ILE A 43 8.43 -12.98 -23.73
C ILE A 43 8.28 -12.38 -22.32
N LYS A 44 9.40 -12.25 -21.61
CA LYS A 44 9.50 -11.46 -20.37
C LYS A 44 10.23 -10.17 -20.69
N ASP A 45 9.55 -9.28 -21.39
CA ASP A 45 10.04 -7.92 -21.60
C ASP A 45 9.90 -7.09 -20.32
N VAL A 46 10.55 -5.94 -20.31
CA VAL A 46 10.47 -4.98 -19.19
C VAL A 46 9.01 -4.60 -18.90
N THR A 47 8.20 -4.42 -19.95
CA THR A 47 6.78 -4.05 -19.81
C THR A 47 5.98 -5.12 -19.09
N HIS A 48 6.20 -6.40 -19.42
CA HIS A 48 5.56 -7.54 -18.79
C HIS A 48 5.92 -7.60 -17.31
N LEU A 49 7.21 -7.44 -16.96
CA LEU A 49 7.64 -7.43 -15.57
C LEU A 49 7.03 -6.27 -14.77
N GLN A 50 7.00 -5.07 -15.34
CA GLN A 50 6.40 -3.91 -14.69
C GLN A 50 4.89 -4.07 -14.53
N ARG A 51 4.20 -4.62 -15.54
CA ARG A 51 2.76 -4.90 -15.49
C ARG A 51 2.45 -5.96 -14.44
N TRP A 52 3.21 -7.05 -14.43
CA TRP A 52 3.12 -8.11 -13.43
C TRP A 52 3.28 -7.54 -12.02
N PHE A 53 4.32 -6.73 -11.79
CA PHE A 53 4.54 -6.11 -10.49
C PHE A 53 3.39 -5.17 -10.10
N ARG A 54 2.91 -4.34 -11.04
CA ARG A 54 1.78 -3.45 -10.80
C ARG A 54 0.53 -4.21 -10.39
N SER A 55 0.18 -5.30 -11.09
CA SER A 55 -0.97 -6.13 -10.73
C SER A 55 -0.88 -6.70 -9.32
N LEU A 56 0.31 -7.14 -8.88
CA LEU A 56 0.52 -7.63 -7.51
C LEU A 56 0.49 -6.51 -6.47
N HIS A 57 1.11 -5.36 -6.79
CA HIS A 57 1.08 -4.18 -5.94
C HIS A 57 -0.36 -3.71 -5.69
N ASP A 58 -1.16 -3.58 -6.75
CA ASP A 58 -2.54 -3.09 -6.65
C ASP A 58 -3.42 -4.05 -5.84
N LEU A 59 -3.22 -5.36 -6.02
CA LEU A 59 -3.90 -6.37 -5.21
C LEU A 59 -3.46 -6.31 -3.74
N HIS A 60 -2.16 -6.14 -3.46
CA HIS A 60 -1.68 -5.96 -2.09
C HIS A 60 -2.26 -4.70 -1.43
N VAL A 61 -2.30 -3.57 -2.15
CA VAL A 61 -2.90 -2.32 -1.65
C VAL A 61 -4.38 -2.48 -1.35
N LYS A 62 -5.11 -3.21 -2.20
CA LYS A 62 -6.52 -3.51 -1.96
C LYS A 62 -6.69 -4.35 -0.68
N LEU A 63 -5.94 -5.45 -0.56
CA LEU A 63 -5.98 -6.33 0.62
C LEU A 63 -5.62 -5.59 1.91
N ASP A 64 -4.57 -4.75 1.90
CA ASP A 64 -4.15 -3.99 3.08
C ASP A 64 -5.21 -2.94 3.51
N LYS A 65 -6.00 -2.40 2.57
CA LYS A 65 -7.14 -1.54 2.87
C LYS A 65 -8.33 -2.33 3.39
N ASP A 66 -8.69 -3.42 2.73
CA ASP A 66 -9.83 -4.27 3.08
C ASP A 66 -9.66 -4.86 4.50
N LEU A 67 -8.44 -5.21 4.89
CA LEU A 67 -8.10 -5.71 6.23
C LEU A 67 -8.19 -4.63 7.33
N LYS A 68 -8.01 -3.35 6.99
CA LYS A 68 -8.01 -2.24 7.97
C LYS A 68 -9.37 -1.56 8.14
N SER A 69 -10.36 -1.86 7.28
CA SER A 69 -11.60 -1.08 7.17
C SER A 69 -12.75 -1.66 7.99
N GLY A 70 -12.87 -1.27 9.27
CA GLY A 70 -14.10 -1.26 10.09
C GLY A 70 -15.06 -2.47 9.98
N ALA A 71 -16.37 -2.24 10.18
CA ALA A 71 -17.44 -3.24 10.30
C ALA A 71 -17.69 -4.12 9.04
N GLY A 72 -16.82 -4.05 8.02
CA GLY A 72 -16.82 -4.90 6.83
C GLY A 72 -15.41 -5.40 6.48
N ALA A 73 -14.47 -5.38 7.43
CA ALA A 73 -13.12 -5.86 7.23
C ALA A 73 -13.15 -7.33 6.81
N ARG A 74 -12.57 -7.63 5.65
CA ARG A 74 -12.49 -9.01 5.16
C ARG A 74 -11.58 -9.79 6.10
N GLU A 75 -12.10 -10.83 6.75
CA GLU A 75 -11.28 -11.64 7.64
C GLU A 75 -10.17 -12.36 6.87
N LEU A 76 -8.99 -12.46 7.50
CA LEU A 76 -7.82 -13.13 6.94
C LEU A 76 -8.12 -14.59 6.54
N THR A 77 -9.04 -15.23 7.26
CA THR A 77 -9.56 -16.59 7.05
C THR A 77 -10.34 -16.77 5.74
N SER A 78 -10.83 -15.67 5.14
CA SER A 78 -11.60 -15.68 3.89
C SER A 78 -10.77 -15.40 2.63
N MET A 79 -9.43 -15.31 2.77
CA MET A 79 -8.53 -15.01 1.66
C MET A 79 -8.19 -16.26 0.84
N THR A 80 -8.10 -16.10 -0.47
CA THR A 80 -7.57 -17.16 -1.35
C THR A 80 -6.08 -17.37 -1.08
N GLU A 81 -5.55 -18.55 -1.39
CA GLU A 81 -4.12 -18.89 -1.23
C GLU A 81 -3.21 -17.83 -1.88
N ARG A 82 -3.56 -17.39 -3.10
CA ARG A 82 -2.84 -16.35 -3.82
C ARG A 82 -2.85 -15.02 -3.08
N GLU A 83 -4.00 -14.60 -2.56
CA GLU A 83 -4.12 -13.35 -1.80
C GLU A 83 -3.28 -13.41 -0.51
N THR A 84 -3.32 -14.54 0.20
CA THR A 84 -2.52 -14.77 1.42
C THR A 84 -1.03 -14.72 1.11
N TRP A 85 -0.60 -15.35 0.02
CA TRP A 85 0.79 -15.29 -0.45
C TRP A 85 1.20 -13.85 -0.78
N ILE A 86 0.39 -13.11 -1.53
CA ILE A 86 0.68 -11.72 -1.89
C ILE A 86 0.79 -10.85 -0.63
N ASN A 87 -0.18 -10.96 0.29
CA ASN A 87 -0.19 -10.19 1.53
C ASN A 87 1.06 -10.43 2.37
N THR A 88 1.52 -11.68 2.43
CA THR A 88 2.72 -12.09 3.16
C THR A 88 4.00 -11.61 2.48
N GLN A 89 4.11 -11.81 1.17
CA GLN A 89 5.33 -11.54 0.43
C GLN A 89 5.60 -10.05 0.20
N PHE A 90 4.55 -9.24 0.06
CA PHE A 90 4.62 -7.82 -0.27
C PHE A 90 4.53 -6.88 0.94
N THR A 91 4.71 -7.39 2.15
CA THR A 91 4.72 -6.59 3.41
C THR A 91 5.68 -5.41 3.38
N PHE A 92 6.76 -5.47 2.60
CA PHE A 92 7.71 -4.37 2.38
C PHE A 92 7.07 -3.12 1.74
N LEU A 93 5.91 -3.24 1.10
CA LEU A 93 5.16 -2.11 0.55
C LEU A 93 4.37 -1.34 1.61
N LYS A 94 4.06 -1.91 2.78
CA LYS A 94 3.20 -1.30 3.80
C LYS A 94 3.64 0.12 4.18
N GLY A 95 4.95 0.37 4.24
CA GLY A 95 5.51 1.68 4.59
C GLY A 95 5.28 2.78 3.53
N ILE A 96 4.91 2.43 2.30
CA ILE A 96 4.65 3.40 1.22
C ILE A 96 3.16 3.54 0.88
N ILE A 97 2.33 2.59 1.28
CA ILE A 97 0.88 2.63 1.06
C ILE A 97 0.29 3.78 1.87
N ARG A 98 -0.30 4.74 1.16
CA ARG A 98 -1.02 5.84 1.79
C ARG A 98 -2.48 5.41 1.97
N HIS A 99 -2.88 5.21 3.21
CA HIS A 99 -4.30 5.28 3.55
C HIS A 99 -4.70 6.75 3.49
N ARG A 100 -5.71 7.10 2.66
CA ARG A 100 -6.39 8.38 2.87
C ARG A 100 -6.95 8.34 4.29
N ARG A 101 -6.70 9.39 5.07
CA ARG A 101 -7.45 9.59 6.31
C ARG A 101 -8.92 9.58 5.94
N GLU A 102 -9.76 8.99 6.79
CA GLU A 102 -11.21 9.04 6.61
C GLU A 102 -11.61 10.48 6.27
N PRO A 103 -12.58 10.68 5.34
CA PRO A 103 -13.10 12.00 5.08
C PRO A 103 -13.46 12.63 6.41
N LEU A 104 -13.03 13.86 6.65
CA LEU A 104 -13.50 14.61 7.82
C LEU A 104 -15.01 14.72 7.68
N VAL A 105 -15.74 13.91 8.45
CA VAL A 105 -17.19 13.96 8.50
C VAL A 105 -17.55 15.33 9.07
N SER A 106 -18.36 16.09 8.35
CA SER A 106 -18.77 17.40 8.84
C SER A 106 -19.45 17.24 10.21
N VAL A 107 -19.24 18.18 11.13
CA VAL A 107 -19.87 18.14 12.47
C VAL A 107 -21.39 17.94 12.36
N ARG A 108 -22.01 18.54 11.33
CA ARG A 108 -23.44 18.38 11.02
C ARG A 108 -23.81 16.92 10.71
N THR A 109 -23.03 16.24 9.89
CA THR A 109 -23.24 14.84 9.53
C THR A 109 -22.98 13.91 10.73
N ALA A 110 -21.98 14.21 11.56
CA ALA A 110 -21.72 13.46 12.79
C ALA A 110 -22.87 13.60 13.80
N LEU A 111 -23.46 14.80 13.95
CA LEU A 111 -24.61 15.06 14.83
C LEU A 111 -25.88 14.36 14.36
N GLN A 112 -26.12 14.28 13.04
CA GLN A 112 -27.26 13.55 12.48
C GLN A 112 -27.16 12.04 12.72
N ASN A 113 -25.95 11.47 12.64
CA ASN A 113 -25.72 10.05 12.88
C ASN A 113 -25.77 9.67 14.37
N THR A 114 -25.57 10.63 15.28
CA THR A 114 -25.62 10.44 16.75
C THR A 114 -26.96 10.86 17.36
N GLY A 115 -27.98 11.11 16.53
CA GLY A 115 -29.33 11.47 17.02
C GLY A 115 -29.38 12.79 17.78
N GLY A 116 -28.41 13.69 17.58
CA GLY A 116 -28.34 14.97 18.28
C GLY A 116 -27.74 14.92 19.69
N ASP A 117 -27.16 13.79 20.12
CA ASP A 117 -26.53 13.70 21.44
C ASP A 117 -25.09 14.25 21.43
N LEU A 118 -24.96 15.52 21.86
CA LEU A 118 -23.69 16.24 21.98
C LEU A 118 -22.75 15.64 23.04
N ALA A 119 -23.25 14.81 23.98
CA ALA A 119 -22.43 14.23 25.04
C ALA A 119 -21.58 13.04 24.52
N ALA A 120 -22.09 12.26 23.57
CA ALA A 120 -21.36 11.13 22.96
C ALA A 120 -20.23 11.58 22.02
N ALA A 121 -20.36 12.76 21.39
CA ALA A 121 -19.35 13.32 20.48
C ALA A 121 -18.13 13.95 21.19
N GLY A 122 -18.18 14.11 22.52
CA GLY A 122 -17.21 14.89 23.30
C GLY A 122 -16.01 14.12 23.88
N VAL A 123 -15.90 12.79 23.72
CA VAL A 123 -14.89 11.99 24.45
C VAL A 123 -13.48 12.03 23.82
N HIS A 124 -13.26 12.78 22.74
CA HIS A 124 -11.93 13.06 22.20
C HIS A 124 -11.44 14.49 22.51
N ARG A 125 -11.63 14.97 23.73
CA ARG A 125 -10.80 16.07 24.26
C ARG A 125 -9.46 15.51 24.72
N ARG A 126 -8.49 15.48 23.80
CA ARG A 126 -7.07 15.43 24.19
C ARG A 126 -6.80 16.64 25.08
N SER A 127 -6.43 16.39 26.33
CA SER A 127 -5.92 17.40 27.24
C SER A 127 -4.58 17.92 26.72
N CYS A 128 -4.60 18.97 25.91
CA CYS A 128 -3.41 19.79 25.71
C CYS A 128 -3.35 20.80 26.85
N ARG A 129 -2.76 20.40 27.98
CA ARG A 129 -2.34 21.32 29.05
C ARG A 129 -1.16 22.13 28.52
N TRP A 130 -1.41 23.34 28.06
CA TRP A 130 -0.36 24.33 27.80
C TRP A 130 0.07 24.92 29.14
N SER A 131 1.29 24.62 29.55
CA SER A 131 1.96 25.22 30.69
C SER A 131 2.69 26.47 30.19
N HIS A 132 2.22 27.66 30.56
CA HIS A 132 3.00 28.89 30.41
C HIS A 132 3.62 29.25 31.77
N ARG A 133 4.93 29.46 31.73
CA ARG A 133 5.72 30.11 32.78
C ARG A 133 5.61 31.62 32.57
#